data_AF-A0A4Y2QGT2-F1
#
_entry.id   AF-A0A4Y2QGT2-F1
#
_cell.length_a   1.000
_cell.length_b   1.000
_cell.length_c   1.000
_cell.angle_alpha   90.00
_cell.angle_beta   90.00
_cell.angle_gamma   90.00
#
_symmetry.space_group_name_H-M   'P 1'
#
loop_
_entity.id
_entity.type
_entity.pdbx_description
1 polymer ?
#
loop_
_entity_poly.entity_id
_entity_poly.type
_entity_poly.pdbx_seq_one_letter_code
_entity_poly.pdbx_strand_id
1 'polypeptide(L)' 'VSLTPRSPDITPCDFFLWVFVKDKLYVPPLPRNLEELRTRVGNALNLVTPDMLRRVWEEMDYRLDVVA' A
#
# COMPACT_ATOMS: atom_id res chain seq x y z
N VAL A 1 4.01 7.01 -20.99
CA VAL A 1 3.38 7.81 -19.91
C VAL A 1 4.42 8.80 -19.40
N SER A 2 4.28 10.09 -19.74
CA SER A 2 5.15 11.16 -19.27
C SER A 2 4.63 11.69 -17.93
N LEU A 3 5.43 11.57 -16.86
CA LEU A 3 5.09 12.10 -15.53
C LEU A 3 5.17 13.64 -15.55
N THR A 4 4.04 14.31 -15.30
CA THR A 4 3.98 15.78 -15.16
C THR A 4 4.34 16.20 -13.72
N PRO A 5 4.91 17.41 -13.51
CA PRO A 5 5.47 17.85 -12.22
C PRO A 5 4.43 18.14 -11.11
N ARG A 6 3.15 17.85 -11.33
CA ARG A 6 2.04 18.12 -10.41
C ARG A 6 1.06 16.95 -10.24
N SER A 7 1.42 15.74 -10.65
CA SER A 7 0.65 14.56 -10.26
C SER A 7 1.08 14.17 -8.84
N PRO A 8 0.21 14.25 -7.82
CA PRO A 8 0.55 13.79 -6.49
C PRO A 8 0.70 12.27 -6.53
N ASP A 9 1.94 11.79 -6.52
CA ASP A 9 2.35 10.45 -6.08
C ASP A 9 1.41 9.29 -6.49
N ILE A 10 1.12 9.15 -7.79
CA ILE A 10 0.26 8.06 -8.28
C ILE A 10 1.11 6.80 -8.50
N THR A 11 1.65 6.24 -7.42
CA THR A 11 1.79 4.78 -7.38
C THR A 11 0.68 4.28 -6.46
N PRO A 12 -0.41 3.74 -7.01
CA PRO A 12 -1.53 3.23 -6.21
C PRO A 12 -1.07 2.16 -5.22
N CYS A 13 -0.02 1.41 -5.59
CA CYS A 13 0.66 0.47 -4.71
C CYS A 13 1.29 1.16 -3.49
N ASP A 14 1.98 2.29 -3.63
CA ASP A 14 2.62 2.96 -2.48
C ASP A 14 1.57 3.48 -1.49
N PHE A 15 0.47 4.06 -2.00
CA PHE A 15 -0.64 4.52 -1.14
C PHE A 15 -1.35 3.35 -0.45
N PHE A 16 -1.71 2.32 -1.20
CA PHE A 16 -2.37 1.13 -0.68
C PHE A 16 -1.50 0.39 0.34
N LEU A 17 -0.25 0.11 -0.02
CA LEU A 17 0.68 -0.64 0.82
C LEU A 17 0.94 0.10 2.12
N TRP A 18 1.12 1.42 2.07
CA TRP A 18 1.34 2.23 3.26
C TRP A 18 0.14 2.19 4.22
N VAL A 19 -1.08 2.40 3.71
CA VAL A 19 -2.30 2.35 4.52
C VAL A 19 -2.51 0.94 5.10
N PHE A 20 -2.33 -0.10 4.29
CA PHE A 20 -2.49 -1.49 4.70
C PHE A 20 -1.47 -1.91 5.76
N VAL A 21 -0.20 -1.61 5.56
CA VAL A 21 0.87 -1.93 6.52
C VAL A 21 0.64 -1.16 7.83
N LYS A 22 0.24 0.11 7.76
CA LYS A 22 -0.09 0.90 8.96
C LYS A 22 -1.22 0.25 9.77
N ASP A 23 -2.29 -0.19 9.11
CA ASP A 23 -3.42 -0.88 9.77
C ASP A 23 -2.95 -2.13 10.54
N LYS A 24 -1.97 -2.87 10.01
CA LYS A 24 -1.42 -4.07 10.67
C LYS A 24 -0.38 -3.76 11.74
N LEU A 25 0.34 -2.64 11.65
CA LEU A 25 1.35 -2.26 12.64
C LEU A 25 0.74 -1.81 13.97
N TYR A 26 -0.34 -1.02 13.90
CA TYR A 26 -0.92 -0.33 15.06
C TYR A 26 -2.05 -1.12 15.76
N VAL A 27 -2.14 -2.44 15.52
CA VAL A 27 -3.04 -3.33 16.27
C VAL A 27 -2.52 -3.51 17.70
N PRO A 28 -3.32 -3.25 18.75
CA PRO A 28 -2.93 -3.49 20.14
C PRO A 28 -2.66 -4.98 20.44
N PRO A 29 -1.72 -5.30 21.34
CA PRO A 29 -0.81 -4.37 22.03
C PRO A 29 0.20 -3.77 21.06
N LEU A 30 0.66 -2.54 21.27
CA LEU A 30 1.67 -1.93 20.40
C LEU A 30 3.04 -2.63 20.56
N PRO A 31 3.86 -2.70 19.48
CA PRO A 31 5.18 -3.31 19.56
C PRO A 31 6.07 -2.53 20.53
N ARG A 32 6.77 -3.24 21.41
CA ARG A 32 7.57 -2.64 22.49
C ARG A 32 9.01 -2.34 22.09
N ASN A 33 9.48 -2.96 21.01
CA ASN A 33 10.86 -2.87 20.54
C ASN A 33 10.92 -2.99 19.00
N LEU A 34 12.11 -2.74 18.45
CA LEU A 34 12.34 -2.76 17.00
C LEU A 34 12.19 -4.16 16.38
N GLU A 35 12.43 -5.23 17.14
CA GLU A 35 12.29 -6.60 16.65
C GLU A 35 10.82 -6.96 16.43
N GLU A 36 9.95 -6.66 17.40
CA GLU A 36 8.50 -6.81 17.28
C GLU A 36 7.94 -5.98 16.13
N LEU A 37 8.44 -4.75 15.95
CA LEU A 37 8.05 -3.90 14.83
C LEU A 37 8.45 -4.51 13.48
N ARG A 38 9.69 -5.00 13.35
CA ARG A 38 10.18 -5.68 12.13
C ARG A 38 9.37 -6.93 11.81
N THR A 39 9.08 -7.74 12.82
CA THR A 39 8.22 -8.94 12.67
C THR A 39 6.82 -8.55 12.19
N ARG A 40 6.23 -7.49 12.74
CA ARG A 40 4.91 -7.01 12.29
C ARG A 40 4.91 -6.51 10.86
N VAL A 41 5.94 -5.75 10.46
CA VAL A 41 6.10 -5.31 9.06
C VAL A 41 6.19 -6.53 8.14
N GLY A 42 7.03 -7.52 8.48
CA GLY A 42 7.16 -8.75 7.70
C GLY A 42 5.84 -9.52 7.60
N ASN A 43 5.12 -9.67 8.71
CA ASN A 43 3.81 -10.32 8.72
C ASN A 43 2.78 -9.56 7.88
N ALA A 44 2.75 -8.23 7.98
CA ALA A 44 1.86 -7.40 7.18
C ALA A 44 2.14 -7.57 5.68
N LEU A 45 3.42 -7.55 5.27
CA LEU A 45 3.80 -7.77 3.88
C LEU A 45 3.44 -9.18 3.38
N ASN A 46 3.58 -10.20 4.22
CA ASN A 46 3.16 -11.58 3.88
C ASN A 46 1.65 -11.73 3.68
N LEU A 47 0.83 -10.81 4.21
CA LEU A 47 -0.62 -10.79 3.98
C LEU A 47 -1.00 -10.12 2.65
N VAL A 48 -0.07 -9.42 2.00
CA VAL A 48 -0.33 -8.81 0.69
C VAL A 48 -0.35 -9.91 -0.35
N THR A 49 -1.52 -10.11 -0.96
CA THR A 49 -1.70 -11.13 -2.00
C THR A 49 -1.59 -10.52 -3.40
N PRO A 50 -1.26 -11.33 -4.43
CA PRO A 50 -1.30 -10.88 -5.82
C PRO A 50 -2.68 -10.35 -6.25
N ASP A 51 -3.76 -10.89 -5.66
CA ASP A 51 -5.13 -10.44 -5.94
C ASP A 51 -5.36 -8.99 -5.50
N MET A 52 -4.85 -8.63 -4.32
CA MET A 52 -4.92 -7.26 -3.80
C MET A 52 -4.17 -6.29 -4.70
N LEU A 53 -2.97 -6.66 -5.14
CA LEU A 53 -2.17 -5.86 -6.07
C LEU A 53 -2.87 -5.71 -7.42
N ARG A 54 -3.49 -6.78 -7.93
CA ARG A 54 -4.26 -6.73 -9.17
C ARG A 54 -5.43 -5.75 -9.08
N ARG A 55 -6.22 -5.79 -8.00
CA ARG A 55 -7.33 -4.83 -7.80
C ARG A 55 -6.87 -3.38 -7.72
N VAL A 56 -5.74 -3.15 -7.05
CA VAL A 56 -5.13 -1.81 -6.95
C VAL A 56 -4.71 -1.30 -8.33
N TRP A 57 -4.22 -2.21 -9.20
CA TRP A 57 -3.89 -1.89 -10.58
C TRP A 57 -5.14 -1.64 -11.44
N GLU A 58 -6.16 -2.47 -11.34
CA GLU A 58 -7.45 -2.30 -12.04
C GLU A 58 -8.13 -0.97 -11.67
N GLU A 59 -8.12 -0.60 -10.39
CA GLU A 59 -8.67 0.68 -9.91
C GLU A 59 -7.87 1.87 -10.44
N MET A 60 -6.55 1.74 -10.60
CA MET A 60 -5.72 2.77 -11.22
C MET A 60 -6.06 2.93 -12.70
N ASP A 61 -6.16 1.83 -13.43
CA ASP A 61 -6.51 1.79 -14.85
C ASP A 61 -7.87 2.49 -15.06
N TYR A 62 -8.89 2.09 -14.30
CA TYR A 62 -10.20 2.74 -14.31
C TYR A 62 -10.14 4.26 -14.08
N ARG A 63 -9.36 4.70 -13.09
CA ARG A 63 -9.22 6.15 -12.80
C ARG A 63 -8.51 6.90 -13.91
N LEU A 64 -7.54 6.27 -14.57
CA LEU A 64 -6.87 6.86 -15.72
C LEU A 64 -7.82 6.94 -16.92
N ASP A 65 -8.61 5.90 -17.17
CA ASP A 65 -9.63 5.87 -18.23
C ASP A 65 -10.75 6.89 -18.01
N VAL A 66 -11.20 7.13 -16.78
CA VAL A 66 -12.25 8.12 -16.47
C VAL A 66 -11.75 9.57 -16.56
N VAL A 67 -10.45 9.80 -16.34
CA VAL A 67 -9.84 11.13 -16.36
C VAL A 67 -9.30 11.51 -17.74
N ALA A 68 -9.14 10.54 -18.64
CA ALA A 68 -8.76 10.72 -20.05
C ALA A 68 -9.95 11.15 -20.93
#